data_AF-A0A8X6JNP2-F1
#
_entry.id   AF-A0A8X6JNP2-F1
#
_cell.length_a   1.000
_cell.length_b   1.000
_cell.length_c   1.000
_cell.angle_alpha   90.00
_cell.angle_beta   90.00
_cell.angle_gamma   90.00
#
_symmetry.space_group_name_H-M   'P 1'
#
loop_
_entity.id
_entity.type
_entity.pdbx_description
1 polymer ?
#
loop_
_entity_poly.entity_id
_entity_poly.type
_entity_poly.pdbx_seq_one_letter_code
_entity_poly.pdbx_strand_id
1 'polypeptide(L)'
;MSTARIIFQHVATVRPDVYQHILNLIQPHSLEAVLELFQHHLEQSVPDLRRLNQHQACLPDLCLKFVELIRKRFPSPGDAFGIQLTCRVTKSDTQGTLDSKHLKSHEERDDHFRVDALLLSELQCFSTQTQVFELATRHGYSTVWTRGYTGQELLQRLPDACLLTRGLPYNKGRTLEGNLKYLNTCTFIVVPDTKIVYKTSAKHWLALLRRLDPERVVAFSDIRAVFQKCGIVAYFFNWMRVVREQLPLQNSVHMKNVMTILKYQCRTGRPLPLTRDGLAKNPERSPLEILSFEAWKRNCAHMCIEAPSVQVRRSTEKMFFGQQFREGTGYDFCLMNK
;
A
#
# COMPACT_ATOMS: atom_id res chain seq x y z
N MET A 1 -35.41 -13.79 -3.03
CA MET A 1 -34.35 -14.28 -2.11
C MET A 1 -33.19 -14.78 -2.94
N SER A 2 -31.94 -14.51 -2.54
CA SER A 2 -30.76 -15.00 -3.26
C SER A 2 -30.63 -16.52 -3.14
N THR A 3 -30.18 -17.19 -4.21
CA THR A 3 -30.01 -18.65 -4.26
C THR A 3 -29.05 -19.13 -3.18
N ALA A 4 -27.98 -18.40 -2.91
CA ALA A 4 -27.04 -18.66 -1.82
C ALA A 4 -27.73 -18.72 -0.44
N ARG A 5 -28.64 -17.77 -0.16
CA ARG A 5 -29.38 -17.74 1.11
C ARG A 5 -30.31 -18.95 1.25
N ILE A 6 -30.98 -19.35 0.17
CA ILE A 6 -31.85 -20.53 0.15
C ILE A 6 -31.04 -21.80 0.43
N ILE A 7 -29.85 -21.95 -0.17
CA ILE A 7 -28.97 -23.10 0.04
C ILE A 7 -28.47 -23.15 1.49
N PHE A 8 -28.00 -22.04 2.04
CA PHE A 8 -27.53 -22.00 3.44
C PHE A 8 -28.65 -22.23 4.46
N GLN A 9 -29.87 -21.77 4.18
CA GLN A 9 -31.05 -22.11 4.99
C GLN A 9 -31.37 -23.60 4.94
N HIS A 10 -31.26 -24.22 3.76
CA HIS A 10 -31.43 -25.67 3.62
C HIS A 10 -30.37 -26.45 4.43
N VAL A 11 -29.10 -26.02 4.42
CA VAL A 11 -28.04 -26.62 5.25
C VAL A 11 -28.35 -26.45 6.74
N ALA A 12 -28.84 -25.29 7.17
CA ALA A 12 -29.26 -25.06 8.56
C ALA A 12 -30.36 -26.03 9.02
N THR A 13 -31.26 -26.43 8.11
CA THR A 13 -32.34 -27.38 8.41
C THR A 13 -31.87 -28.84 8.37
N VAL A 14 -31.07 -29.22 7.38
CA VAL A 14 -30.73 -30.64 7.12
C VAL A 14 -29.49 -31.10 7.88
N ARG A 15 -28.50 -30.21 8.09
CA ARG A 15 -27.25 -30.48 8.81
C ARG A 15 -26.90 -29.29 9.71
N PRO A 16 -27.66 -29.09 10.81
CA PRO A 16 -27.44 -27.97 11.73
C PRO A 16 -26.06 -27.98 12.37
N ASP A 17 -25.45 -29.16 12.54
CA ASP A 17 -24.07 -29.35 12.99
C ASP A 17 -23.06 -28.69 12.04
N VAL A 18 -23.22 -28.90 10.73
CA VAL A 18 -22.38 -28.29 9.69
C VAL A 18 -22.64 -26.79 9.61
N TYR A 19 -23.90 -26.37 9.69
CA TYR A 19 -24.26 -24.96 9.68
C TYR A 19 -23.67 -24.20 10.88
N GLN A 20 -23.73 -24.78 12.08
CA GLN A 20 -23.12 -24.19 13.27
C GLN A 20 -21.60 -24.15 13.15
N HIS A 21 -20.99 -25.18 12.56
CA HIS A 21 -19.55 -25.17 12.27
C HIS A 21 -19.20 -24.04 11.30
N ILE A 22 -19.97 -23.86 10.23
CA ILE A 22 -19.85 -22.72 9.30
C ILE A 22 -19.94 -21.38 10.04
N LEU A 23 -20.93 -21.19 10.92
CA LEU A 23 -21.08 -19.96 11.69
C LEU A 23 -19.87 -19.70 12.60
N ASN A 24 -19.33 -20.75 13.24
CA ASN A 24 -18.13 -20.64 14.06
C ASN A 24 -16.88 -20.33 13.21
N LEU A 25 -16.79 -20.91 12.00
CA LEU A 25 -15.68 -20.70 11.07
C LEU A 25 -15.61 -19.26 10.54
N ILE A 26 -16.76 -18.59 10.42
CA ILE A 26 -16.84 -17.25 9.84
C ILE A 26 -16.76 -16.14 10.89
N GLN A 27 -16.80 -16.42 12.21
CA GLN A 27 -16.63 -15.36 13.22
C GLN A 27 -15.26 -14.66 13.08
N PRO A 28 -15.21 -13.31 13.17
CA PRO A 28 -16.27 -12.37 13.55
C PRO A 28 -17.15 -11.86 12.39
N HIS A 29 -17.02 -12.41 11.19
CA HIS A 29 -17.69 -11.95 9.98
C HIS A 29 -19.17 -12.34 9.95
N SER A 30 -20.01 -11.44 9.41
CA SER A 30 -21.44 -11.69 9.23
C SER A 30 -21.70 -12.75 8.16
N LEU A 31 -22.73 -13.57 8.37
CA LEU A 31 -23.19 -14.55 7.37
C LEU A 31 -23.56 -13.89 6.04
N GLU A 32 -24.08 -12.67 6.07
CA GLU A 32 -24.47 -11.87 4.90
C GLU A 32 -23.31 -11.70 3.90
N ALA A 33 -22.11 -11.38 4.38
CA ALA A 33 -20.92 -11.22 3.54
C ALA A 33 -20.53 -12.55 2.85
N VAL A 34 -20.72 -13.67 3.54
CA VAL A 34 -20.47 -15.01 2.99
C VAL A 34 -21.52 -15.37 1.94
N LEU A 35 -22.78 -15.03 2.18
CA LEU A 35 -23.87 -15.25 1.23
C LEU A 35 -23.70 -14.44 -0.04
N GLU A 36 -23.23 -13.19 0.04
CA GLU A 36 -22.93 -12.36 -1.14
C GLU A 36 -21.81 -12.96 -2.00
N LEU A 37 -20.71 -13.39 -1.38
CA LEU A 37 -19.61 -14.04 -2.10
C LEU A 37 -20.04 -15.37 -2.71
N PHE A 38 -20.85 -16.16 -1.99
CA PHE A 38 -21.36 -17.42 -2.51
C PHE A 38 -22.32 -17.19 -3.67
N GLN A 39 -23.20 -16.19 -3.57
CA GLN A 39 -24.12 -15.82 -4.64
C GLN A 39 -23.34 -15.44 -5.91
N HIS A 40 -22.32 -14.60 -5.78
CA HIS A 40 -21.47 -14.21 -6.90
C HIS A 40 -20.76 -15.41 -7.54
N HIS A 41 -20.26 -16.34 -6.73
CA HIS A 41 -19.62 -17.56 -7.23
C HIS A 41 -20.60 -18.44 -8.00
N LEU A 42 -21.82 -18.62 -7.48
CA LEU A 42 -22.88 -19.39 -8.13
C LEU A 42 -23.25 -18.78 -9.49
N GLU A 43 -23.41 -17.46 -9.57
CA GLU A 43 -23.76 -16.75 -10.82
C GLU A 43 -22.67 -16.83 -11.90
N GLN A 44 -21.40 -16.83 -11.49
CA GLN A 44 -20.28 -16.84 -12.44
C GLN A 44 -19.81 -18.24 -12.83
N SER A 45 -19.91 -19.21 -11.92
CA SER A 45 -19.22 -20.50 -12.04
C SER A 45 -20.17 -21.68 -12.23
N VAL A 46 -21.48 -21.50 -11.96
CA VAL A 46 -22.46 -22.57 -12.09
C VAL A 46 -23.41 -22.25 -13.26
N PRO A 47 -23.15 -22.81 -14.45
CA PRO A 47 -23.93 -22.48 -15.65
C PRO A 47 -25.38 -22.98 -15.59
N ASP A 48 -25.69 -23.97 -14.75
CA ASP A 48 -27.06 -24.43 -14.49
C ASP A 48 -27.27 -24.79 -13.01
N LEU A 49 -27.95 -23.90 -12.28
CA LEU A 49 -28.25 -24.06 -10.86
C LEU A 49 -29.23 -25.20 -10.56
N ARG A 50 -29.96 -25.70 -11.57
CA ARG A 50 -30.90 -26.83 -11.38
C ARG A 50 -30.17 -28.13 -11.02
N ARG A 51 -28.89 -28.25 -11.38
CA ARG A 51 -28.03 -29.38 -11.01
C ARG A 51 -27.82 -29.50 -9.50
N LEU A 52 -27.91 -28.41 -8.75
CA LEU A 52 -27.83 -28.43 -7.29
C LEU A 52 -29.03 -29.16 -6.66
N ASN A 53 -30.20 -29.16 -7.31
CA ASN A 53 -31.37 -29.91 -6.85
C ASN A 53 -31.20 -31.42 -7.00
N GLN A 54 -30.33 -31.88 -7.90
CA GLN A 54 -30.05 -33.31 -8.10
C GLN A 54 -29.04 -33.86 -7.09
N HIS A 55 -28.31 -32.98 -6.40
CA HIS A 55 -27.26 -33.33 -5.43
C HIS A 55 -27.49 -32.62 -4.09
N GLN A 56 -28.75 -32.54 -3.63
CA GLN A 56 -29.11 -31.86 -2.38
C GLN A 56 -28.34 -32.41 -1.17
N ALA A 57 -28.08 -33.72 -1.14
CA ALA A 57 -27.30 -34.38 -0.09
C ALA A 57 -25.87 -33.84 0.04
N CYS A 58 -25.30 -33.27 -1.03
CA CYS A 58 -23.93 -32.75 -1.05
C CYS A 58 -23.85 -31.24 -0.75
N LEU A 59 -25.00 -30.55 -0.60
CA LEU A 59 -25.05 -29.11 -0.34
C LEU A 59 -24.38 -28.71 0.99
N PRO A 60 -24.52 -29.46 2.11
CA PRO A 60 -23.81 -29.17 3.34
C PRO A 60 -22.29 -29.16 3.16
N ASP A 61 -21.74 -30.18 2.49
CA ASP A 61 -20.31 -30.29 2.24
C ASP A 61 -19.80 -29.23 1.28
N LEU A 62 -20.61 -28.87 0.27
CA LEU A 62 -20.30 -27.78 -0.65
C LEU A 62 -20.22 -26.43 0.08
N CYS A 63 -21.20 -26.12 0.94
CA CYS A 63 -21.21 -24.87 1.71
C CYS A 63 -20.04 -24.82 2.69
N LEU A 64 -19.76 -25.92 3.38
CA LEU A 64 -18.63 -26.01 4.30
C LEU A 64 -17.30 -25.81 3.56
N LYS A 65 -17.06 -26.52 2.46
CA LYS A 65 -15.83 -26.37 1.67
C LYS A 65 -15.70 -24.95 1.09
N PHE A 66 -16.80 -24.37 0.62
CA PHE A 66 -16.80 -22.99 0.15
C PHE A 66 -16.40 -22.03 1.28
N VAL A 67 -17.00 -22.18 2.46
CA VAL A 67 -16.69 -21.39 3.65
C VAL A 67 -15.24 -21.58 4.10
N GLU A 68 -14.72 -22.80 4.11
CA GLU A 68 -13.31 -23.08 4.44
C GLU A 68 -12.34 -22.45 3.45
N LEU A 69 -12.68 -22.44 2.16
CA LEU A 69 -11.87 -21.83 1.11
C LEU A 69 -11.87 -20.30 1.19
N ILE A 70 -13.02 -19.69 1.46
CA ILE A 70 -13.12 -18.24 1.60
C ILE A 70 -12.66 -17.76 2.98
N ARG A 71 -12.70 -18.59 4.03
CA ARG A 71 -12.19 -18.26 5.37
C ARG A 71 -10.73 -17.84 5.32
N LYS A 72 -9.93 -18.43 4.43
CA LYS A 72 -8.54 -17.99 4.16
C LYS A 72 -8.43 -16.55 3.62
N ARG A 73 -9.54 -15.98 3.13
CA ARG A 73 -9.66 -14.61 2.62
C ARG A 73 -10.32 -13.65 3.61
N PHE A 74 -10.83 -14.16 4.73
CA PHE A 74 -11.43 -13.36 5.80
C PHE A 74 -10.41 -13.20 6.94
N PRO A 75 -10.05 -11.97 7.36
CA PRO A 75 -9.04 -11.76 8.39
C PRO A 75 -9.52 -12.28 9.75
N SER A 76 -8.70 -13.03 10.47
CA SER A 76 -9.03 -13.52 11.82
C SER A 76 -8.49 -12.58 12.91
N PRO A 77 -9.13 -12.48 14.08
CA PRO A 77 -8.65 -11.64 15.18
C PRO A 77 -7.25 -12.06 15.64
N GLY A 78 -6.28 -11.15 15.55
CA GLY A 78 -4.88 -11.40 15.88
C GLY A 78 -4.00 -11.86 14.71
N ASP A 79 -4.53 -11.84 13.48
CA ASP A 79 -3.68 -11.83 12.28
C ASP A 79 -3.03 -10.45 12.15
N ALA A 80 -1.72 -10.44 11.97
CA ALA A 80 -0.94 -9.22 11.87
C ALA A 80 -1.34 -8.42 10.63
N PHE A 81 -1.97 -7.27 10.87
CA PHE A 81 -2.09 -6.22 9.88
C PHE A 81 -1.12 -5.10 10.25
N GLY A 82 0.08 -5.17 9.68
CA GLY A 82 1.13 -4.16 9.74
C GLY A 82 2.25 -4.58 8.77
N ILE A 83 2.91 -3.73 7.98
CA ILE A 83 3.02 -2.28 7.96
C ILE A 83 3.24 -1.81 6.50
N GLN A 84 2.75 -0.62 6.21
CA GLN A 84 3.08 0.20 5.04
C GLN A 84 4.59 0.38 4.85
N LEU A 85 5.10 -0.07 3.70
CA LEU A 85 6.16 0.61 2.98
C LEU A 85 5.70 0.82 1.55
N THR A 86 5.78 2.05 1.07
CA THR A 86 5.48 2.45 -0.31
C THR A 86 6.46 1.80 -1.30
N CYS A 87 6.29 0.52 -1.53
CA CYS A 87 6.55 -0.17 -2.79
C CYS A 87 5.17 -0.51 -3.35
N ARG A 88 4.88 -0.15 -4.61
CA ARG A 88 3.82 -0.82 -5.35
C ARG A 88 4.30 -2.25 -5.58
N VAL A 89 4.15 -3.10 -4.58
CA VAL A 89 4.17 -4.55 -4.74
C VAL A 89 2.79 -4.89 -5.27
N THR A 90 2.78 -5.41 -6.47
CA THR A 90 1.61 -6.02 -7.10
C THR A 90 1.10 -7.12 -6.17
N LYS A 91 -0.20 -7.38 -6.18
CA LYS A 91 -0.97 -8.21 -5.23
C LYS A 91 -0.49 -9.68 -5.05
N SER A 92 0.67 -10.05 -5.58
CA SER A 92 1.19 -11.41 -5.71
C SER A 92 2.29 -11.81 -4.71
N ASP A 93 3.01 -10.90 -4.06
CA ASP A 93 4.32 -11.27 -3.47
C ASP A 93 4.46 -11.14 -1.93
N THR A 94 3.41 -10.85 -1.15
CA THR A 94 3.52 -10.69 0.32
C THR A 94 2.77 -11.76 1.14
N GLN A 95 2.57 -12.97 0.61
CA GLN A 95 1.90 -14.07 1.33
C GLN A 95 2.87 -14.97 2.12
N GLY A 96 3.98 -14.43 2.62
CA GLY A 96 4.93 -15.17 3.44
C GLY A 96 5.49 -14.29 4.54
N THR A 97 5.39 -14.77 5.78
CA THR A 97 6.08 -14.31 7.00
C THR A 97 5.58 -13.02 7.69
N LEU A 98 5.21 -13.20 8.97
CA LEU A 98 4.98 -12.23 10.08
C LEU A 98 3.49 -11.82 10.26
N ASP A 99 2.80 -11.98 11.39
CA ASP A 99 3.24 -12.18 12.78
C ASP A 99 2.29 -13.02 13.65
N SER A 100 2.91 -13.61 14.66
CA SER A 100 2.35 -14.33 15.79
C SER A 100 2.25 -13.44 17.04
N LYS A 101 1.02 -13.21 17.48
CA LYS A 101 0.51 -13.39 18.86
C LYS A 101 1.53 -13.47 20.02
N HIS A 102 1.97 -12.34 20.54
CA HIS A 102 2.21 -12.15 21.97
C HIS A 102 1.84 -10.71 22.35
N LEU A 103 0.69 -10.53 23.01
CA LEU A 103 0.44 -9.68 24.19
C LEU A 103 -1.06 -9.35 24.32
N LYS A 104 -1.60 -9.61 25.51
CA LYS A 104 -3.01 -9.54 25.92
C LYS A 104 -3.33 -8.26 26.74
N SER A 105 -4.62 -7.88 26.69
CA SER A 105 -5.54 -7.22 27.67
C SER A 105 -5.22 -5.80 28.22
N HIS A 106 -6.19 -4.90 28.53
CA HIS A 106 -7.49 -5.02 29.23
C HIS A 106 -8.56 -3.94 28.85
N GLU A 107 -9.84 -4.36 28.93
CA GLU A 107 -11.09 -3.78 29.51
C GLU A 107 -11.64 -2.33 29.32
N GLU A 108 -12.97 -2.31 29.05
CA GLU A 108 -14.09 -1.43 29.48
C GLU A 108 -14.35 0.02 28.95
N ARG A 109 -15.57 0.17 28.38
CA ARG A 109 -16.59 1.27 28.35
C ARG A 109 -16.26 2.69 27.85
N ASP A 110 -17.01 3.17 26.85
CA ASP A 110 -18.12 4.14 27.00
C ASP A 110 -18.69 4.61 25.64
N ASP A 111 -20.01 4.78 25.60
CA ASP A 111 -20.81 5.30 24.48
C ASP A 111 -20.38 6.72 24.10
N HIS A 112 -20.03 7.01 22.84
CA HIS A 112 -20.14 8.34 22.20
C HIS A 112 -19.96 8.30 20.66
N PHE A 113 -20.83 9.04 19.95
CA PHE A 113 -20.83 9.46 18.53
C PHE A 113 -20.19 8.55 17.48
N ARG A 114 -21.04 7.96 16.61
CA ARG A 114 -20.63 7.20 15.42
C ARG A 114 -19.88 8.07 14.41
N VAL A 115 -18.55 8.02 14.51
CA VAL A 115 -17.64 8.32 13.42
C VAL A 115 -17.53 7.06 12.55
N ASP A 116 -17.55 7.25 11.23
CA ASP A 116 -17.41 6.24 10.19
C ASP A 116 -16.39 5.15 10.57
N ALA A 117 -16.72 3.87 10.39
CA ALA A 117 -15.97 2.73 10.92
C ALA A 117 -14.51 2.65 10.40
N LEU A 118 -14.24 3.29 9.27
CA LEU A 118 -12.89 3.47 8.69
C LEU A 118 -12.07 4.57 9.36
N LEU A 119 -12.71 5.58 9.95
CA LEU A 119 -12.02 6.53 10.84
C LEU A 119 -11.78 5.86 12.20
N LEU A 120 -12.75 5.13 12.75
CA LEU A 120 -12.58 4.56 14.10
C LEU A 120 -11.40 3.57 14.20
N SER A 121 -11.12 2.77 13.16
CA SER A 121 -9.94 1.87 13.16
C SER A 121 -8.62 2.61 12.98
N GLU A 122 -8.59 3.65 12.14
CA GLU A 122 -7.45 4.59 12.06
C GLU A 122 -7.25 5.37 13.36
N LEU A 123 -8.20 5.36 14.31
CA LEU A 123 -8.08 6.06 15.59
C LEU A 123 -7.84 5.21 16.79
N GLN A 124 -8.32 3.98 16.73
CA GLN A 124 -8.01 2.98 17.73
C GLN A 124 -6.59 2.42 17.56
N CYS A 125 -5.99 2.52 16.36
CA CYS A 125 -4.54 2.38 16.18
C CYS A 125 -3.71 3.55 16.80
N PHE A 126 -4.36 4.62 17.30
CA PHE A 126 -3.72 5.90 17.68
C PHE A 126 -3.81 6.25 19.17
N SER A 127 -4.35 5.37 20.02
CA SER A 127 -4.37 5.61 21.47
C SER A 127 -2.98 5.50 22.11
N THR A 128 -2.02 4.84 21.46
CA THR A 128 -0.64 4.74 21.94
C THR A 128 0.36 4.85 20.78
N GLN A 129 1.05 6.00 20.71
CA GLN A 129 2.21 6.25 19.85
C GLN A 129 1.93 6.30 18.33
N THR A 130 1.76 7.52 17.79
CA THR A 130 2.16 8.00 16.44
C THR A 130 1.10 8.87 15.76
N GLN A 131 0.76 10.03 16.36
CA GLN A 131 -0.12 11.06 15.74
C GLN A 131 0.42 11.70 14.44
N VAL A 132 1.41 11.08 13.78
CA VAL A 132 2.27 11.69 12.78
C VAL A 132 2.46 10.80 11.55
N PHE A 133 1.99 9.54 11.58
CA PHE A 133 2.13 8.61 10.45
C PHE A 133 0.92 8.54 9.49
N GLU A 134 -0.29 8.97 9.85
CA GLU A 134 -1.49 8.75 9.02
C GLU A 134 -2.01 9.93 8.18
N LEU A 135 -1.25 11.01 8.03
CA LEU A 135 -1.46 11.92 6.89
C LEU A 135 -0.51 11.59 5.72
N ALA A 136 0.34 10.58 5.87
CA ALA A 136 1.16 10.07 4.79
C ALA A 136 0.30 9.30 3.78
N THR A 137 0.23 9.84 2.56
CA THR A 137 -0.26 9.21 1.33
C THR A 137 -1.77 9.02 1.15
N ARG A 138 -2.62 9.88 1.73
CA ARG A 138 -3.88 10.19 1.03
C ARG A 138 -3.55 11.09 -0.16
N HIS A 139 -4.11 10.81 -1.34
CA HIS A 139 -3.84 11.49 -2.63
C HIS A 139 -4.00 13.04 -2.65
N GLY A 140 -4.22 13.69 -1.50
CA GLY A 140 -4.38 15.14 -1.36
C GLY A 140 -3.47 15.81 -0.33
N TYR A 141 -2.53 15.12 0.35
CA TYR A 141 -1.59 15.74 1.30
C TYR A 141 -0.12 15.43 0.99
N SER A 142 0.76 16.37 1.34
CA SER A 142 2.20 16.28 1.18
C SER A 142 2.92 16.82 2.40
N THR A 143 4.17 16.42 2.56
CA THR A 143 5.00 16.64 3.73
C THR A 143 6.27 17.35 3.31
N VAL A 144 6.70 18.32 4.13
CA VAL A 144 8.07 18.84 4.10
C VAL A 144 8.73 18.53 5.44
N TRP A 145 9.96 18.02 5.39
CA TRP A 145 10.78 17.83 6.56
C TRP A 145 11.65 19.06 6.76
N THR A 146 11.75 19.51 8.00
CA THR A 146 12.46 20.75 8.36
C THR A 146 13.33 20.52 9.58
N ARG A 147 14.41 21.29 9.72
CA ARG A 147 15.33 21.20 10.87
C ARG A 147 15.44 22.52 11.63
N GLY A 148 15.57 22.41 12.95
CA GLY A 148 15.83 23.53 13.84
C GLY A 148 14.67 24.50 14.03
N TYR A 149 13.48 24.24 13.47
CA TYR A 149 12.28 25.06 13.69
C TYR A 149 11.55 24.65 14.95
N THR A 150 11.14 25.63 15.75
CA THR A 150 10.17 25.41 16.82
C THR A 150 8.76 25.43 16.24
N GLY A 151 7.83 24.73 16.90
CA GLY A 151 6.40 24.76 16.50
C GLY A 151 5.83 26.18 16.47
N GLN A 152 6.23 27.04 17.42
CA GLN A 152 5.79 28.43 17.50
C GLN A 152 6.33 29.28 16.34
N GLU A 153 7.60 29.12 15.97
CA GLU A 153 8.18 29.81 14.81
C GLU A 153 7.43 29.44 13.53
N LEU A 154 7.11 28.15 13.35
CA LEU A 154 6.36 27.69 12.17
C LEU A 154 4.93 28.23 12.14
N LEU A 155 4.25 28.32 13.28
CA LEU A 155 2.92 28.93 13.37
C LEU A 155 2.94 30.42 13.00
N GLN A 156 3.99 31.15 13.36
CA GLN A 156 4.12 32.58 13.01
C GLN A 156 4.40 32.77 11.51
N ARG A 157 5.16 31.86 10.90
CA ARG A 157 5.52 31.93 9.47
C ARG A 157 4.40 31.45 8.55
N LEU A 158 3.66 30.43 8.94
CA LEU A 158 2.69 29.74 8.09
C LEU A 158 1.27 30.24 8.34
N PRO A 159 0.58 30.79 7.33
CA PRO A 159 -0.80 31.25 7.48
C PRO A 159 -1.75 30.07 7.57
N ASP A 160 -2.81 30.18 8.37
CA ASP A 160 -3.82 29.12 8.52
C ASP A 160 -3.18 27.77 8.88
N ALA A 161 -2.24 27.85 9.84
CA ALA A 161 -1.53 26.70 10.38
C ALA A 161 -2.08 26.31 11.74
N CYS A 162 -2.03 25.01 12.04
CA CYS A 162 -2.25 24.50 13.38
C CYS A 162 -1.12 23.59 13.81
N LEU A 163 -0.80 23.62 15.10
CA LEU A 163 0.17 22.77 15.74
C LEU A 163 -0.52 21.51 16.25
N LEU A 164 -0.01 20.36 15.82
CA LEU A 164 -0.45 19.06 16.26
C LEU A 164 0.49 18.54 17.36
N THR A 165 0.02 18.57 18.60
CA THR A 165 0.76 18.08 19.78
C THR A 165 -0.01 16.96 20.48
N ARG A 166 0.73 16.11 21.21
CA ARG A 166 0.14 15.08 22.06
C ARG A 166 -0.83 15.69 23.08
N GLY A 167 -1.92 14.97 23.37
CA GLY A 167 -2.94 15.39 24.34
C GLY A 167 -4.00 16.36 23.80
N LEU A 168 -3.94 16.74 22.52
CA LEU A 168 -5.04 17.48 21.89
C LEU A 168 -6.22 16.55 21.57
N PRO A 169 -7.47 17.09 21.57
CA PRO A 169 -8.64 16.33 21.16
C PRO A 169 -8.49 15.81 19.73
N TYR A 170 -9.19 14.70 19.45
CA TYR A 170 -9.09 14.02 18.18
C TYR A 170 -9.34 14.96 16.97
N ASN A 171 -8.49 14.84 15.93
CA ASN A 171 -8.51 15.66 14.71
C ASN A 171 -8.46 17.18 14.93
N LYS A 172 -7.92 17.64 16.07
CA LYS A 172 -7.75 19.07 16.34
C LYS A 172 -6.28 19.44 16.51
N GLY A 173 -5.93 20.59 15.96
CA GLY A 173 -4.66 21.27 16.18
C GLY A 173 -4.88 22.61 16.87
N ARG A 174 -3.85 23.09 17.57
CA ARG A 174 -3.86 24.40 18.23
C ARG A 174 -3.33 25.49 17.29
N THR A 175 -4.07 26.57 17.09
CA THR A 175 -3.59 27.72 16.30
C THR A 175 -2.64 28.60 17.11
N LEU A 176 -2.07 29.62 16.48
CA LEU A 176 -1.20 30.60 17.16
C LEU A 176 -1.94 31.31 18.30
N GLU A 177 -3.24 31.59 18.13
CA GLU A 177 -4.08 32.23 19.14
C GLU A 177 -4.52 31.29 20.28
N GLY A 178 -4.11 30.01 20.24
CA GLY A 178 -4.50 29.01 21.23
C GLY A 178 -5.83 28.31 20.95
N ASN A 179 -6.53 28.69 19.88
CA ASN A 179 -7.81 28.09 19.50
C ASN A 179 -7.62 26.67 18.95
N LEU A 180 -8.60 25.81 19.18
CA LEU A 180 -8.63 24.47 18.58
C LEU A 180 -9.37 24.50 17.24
N LYS A 181 -8.70 24.09 16.17
CA LYS A 181 -9.28 23.93 14.83
C LYS A 181 -9.19 22.48 14.37
N TYR A 182 -10.13 22.05 13.55
CA TYR A 182 -10.04 20.76 12.87
C TYR A 182 -8.89 20.74 11.87
N LEU A 183 -8.12 19.66 11.83
CA LEU A 183 -6.95 19.54 10.95
C LEU A 183 -7.29 19.72 9.46
N ASN A 184 -8.49 19.32 9.05
CA ASN A 184 -8.94 19.42 7.65
C ASN A 184 -9.27 20.86 7.20
N THR A 185 -9.50 21.79 8.14
CA THR A 185 -9.78 23.20 7.81
C THR A 185 -8.49 23.99 7.65
N CYS A 186 -7.40 23.56 8.28
CA CYS A 186 -6.10 24.19 8.16
C CYS A 186 -5.41 23.87 6.83
N THR A 187 -4.67 24.84 6.32
CA THR A 187 -3.83 24.68 5.13
C THR A 187 -2.54 23.95 5.47
N PHE A 188 -1.95 24.27 6.62
CA PHE A 188 -0.71 23.66 7.12
C PHE A 188 -0.93 23.04 8.49
N ILE A 189 -0.39 21.85 8.68
CA ILE A 189 -0.38 21.13 9.96
C ILE A 189 1.08 21.01 10.37
N VAL A 190 1.46 21.73 11.42
CA VAL A 190 2.80 21.70 11.98
C VAL A 190 2.89 20.53 12.94
N VAL A 191 3.81 19.62 12.66
CA VAL A 191 4.22 18.58 13.62
C VAL A 191 5.53 19.06 14.25
N PRO A 192 5.58 19.24 15.58
CA PRO A 192 6.76 19.73 16.27
C PRO A 192 8.04 19.03 15.85
N ASP A 193 9.11 19.82 15.74
CA ASP A 193 10.52 19.42 15.60
C ASP A 193 10.89 18.60 14.36
N THR A 194 9.93 18.26 13.50
CA THR A 194 10.13 17.22 12.49
C THR A 194 9.61 17.58 11.11
N LYS A 195 8.37 18.06 10.98
CA LYS A 195 7.76 18.23 9.66
C LYS A 195 6.49 19.09 9.63
N ILE A 196 6.15 19.56 8.43
CA ILE A 196 4.90 20.24 8.13
C ILE A 196 4.14 19.42 7.08
N VAL A 197 2.84 19.22 7.31
CA VAL A 197 1.93 18.57 6.37
C VAL A 197 1.04 19.64 5.74
N TYR A 198 0.77 19.55 4.44
CA TYR A 198 -0.04 20.52 3.69
C TYR A 198 -0.86 19.84 2.60
N LYS A 199 -1.99 20.44 2.21
CA LYS A 199 -2.79 19.96 1.07
C LYS A 199 -1.97 20.07 -0.22
N THR A 200 -1.80 18.99 -0.95
CA THR A 200 -0.99 18.91 -2.18
C THR A 200 -1.54 19.87 -3.23
N SER A 201 -0.87 21.01 -3.40
CA SER A 201 -1.13 21.94 -4.49
C SER A 201 0.13 22.76 -4.79
N ALA A 202 0.33 23.14 -6.05
CA ALA A 202 1.44 24.00 -6.44
C ALA A 202 1.41 25.35 -5.69
N LYS A 203 0.21 25.87 -5.39
CA LYS A 203 0.01 27.10 -4.61
C LYS A 203 0.57 26.95 -3.19
N HIS A 204 0.22 25.88 -2.48
CA HIS A 204 0.67 25.65 -1.10
C HIS A 204 2.17 25.34 -1.04
N TRP A 205 2.69 24.59 -2.01
CA TRP A 205 4.12 24.30 -2.10
C TRP A 205 4.96 25.57 -2.27
N LEU A 206 4.57 26.45 -3.21
CA LEU A 206 5.24 27.74 -3.41
C LEU A 206 5.07 28.68 -2.21
N ALA A 207 3.88 28.69 -1.59
CA ALA A 207 3.63 29.48 -0.40
C ALA A 207 4.54 29.08 0.76
N LEU A 208 4.79 27.77 0.90
CA LEU A 208 5.67 27.20 1.91
C LEU A 208 7.14 27.57 1.65
N LEU A 209 7.62 27.42 0.40
CA LEU A 209 8.98 27.81 0.04
C LEU A 209 9.30 29.29 0.27
N ARG A 210 8.31 30.18 0.11
CA ARG A 210 8.50 31.62 0.38
C ARG A 210 8.61 31.97 1.86
N ARG A 211 8.22 31.06 2.75
CA ARG A 211 8.08 31.32 4.20
C ARG A 211 9.11 30.57 5.04
N LEU A 212 9.64 29.48 4.50
CA LEU A 212 10.70 28.71 5.11
C LEU A 212 12.06 29.14 4.57
N ASP A 213 13.02 29.23 5.47
CA ASP A 213 14.44 29.26 5.17
C ASP A 213 14.88 27.99 4.41
N PRO A 214 15.43 28.12 3.18
CA PRO A 214 15.92 27.01 2.38
C PRO A 214 16.96 26.12 3.07
N GLU A 215 17.82 26.68 3.94
CA GLU A 215 18.87 25.93 4.62
C GLU A 215 18.32 24.98 5.70
N ARG A 216 17.10 25.26 6.15
CA ARG A 216 16.39 24.49 7.18
C ARG A 216 15.38 23.53 6.58
N VAL A 217 15.22 23.51 5.26
CA VAL A 217 14.40 22.53 4.54
C VAL A 217 15.24 21.30 4.25
N VAL A 218 14.77 20.14 4.70
CA VAL A 218 15.46 18.86 4.52
C VAL A 218 15.00 18.18 3.23
N ALA A 219 13.70 17.92 3.11
CA ALA A 219 13.13 17.15 2.00
C ALA A 219 11.64 17.44 1.77
N PHE A 220 11.13 17.09 0.59
CA PHE A 220 9.72 17.16 0.21
C PHE A 220 9.18 15.81 -0.22
N SER A 221 8.00 15.42 0.25
CA SER A 221 7.34 14.19 -0.21
C SER A 221 6.70 14.33 -1.59
N ASP A 222 6.37 15.55 -2.02
CA ASP A 222 5.89 15.82 -3.38
C ASP A 222 7.07 15.83 -4.36
N ILE A 223 7.53 14.63 -4.69
CA ILE A 223 8.64 14.44 -5.62
C ILE A 223 8.34 14.85 -7.04
N ARG A 224 7.06 14.89 -7.43
CA ARG A 224 6.66 15.33 -8.77
C ARG A 224 6.92 16.83 -8.90
N ALA A 225 6.52 17.61 -7.90
CA ALA A 225 6.82 19.03 -7.85
C ALA A 225 8.34 19.30 -7.89
N VAL A 226 9.12 18.55 -7.10
CA VAL A 226 10.59 18.68 -7.09
C VAL A 226 11.19 18.40 -8.46
N PHE A 227 10.79 17.29 -9.12
CA PHE A 227 11.29 16.97 -10.45
C PHE A 227 10.92 18.05 -11.48
N GLN A 228 9.66 18.49 -11.49
CA GLN A 228 9.16 19.47 -12.46
C GLN A 228 9.79 20.85 -12.29
N LYS A 229 10.14 21.26 -11.07
CA LYS A 229 10.66 22.60 -10.77
C LYS A 229 12.19 22.65 -10.67
N CYS A 230 12.82 21.58 -10.19
CA CYS A 230 14.24 21.56 -9.85
C CYS A 230 15.04 20.53 -10.66
N GLY A 231 14.38 19.69 -11.47
CA GLY A 231 15.03 18.71 -12.34
C GLY A 231 15.41 17.39 -11.65
N ILE A 232 16.05 16.51 -12.44
CA ILE A 232 16.32 15.12 -12.05
C ILE A 232 17.35 14.97 -10.93
N VAL A 233 18.35 15.85 -10.87
CA VAL A 233 19.39 15.82 -9.81
C VAL A 233 18.78 16.17 -8.46
N ALA A 234 17.96 17.23 -8.40
CA ALA A 234 17.25 17.62 -7.19
C ALA A 234 16.25 16.54 -6.76
N TYR A 235 15.53 15.93 -7.71
CA TYR A 235 14.66 14.78 -7.46
C TYR A 235 15.40 13.63 -6.77
N PHE A 236 16.57 13.25 -7.29
CA PHE A 236 17.37 12.15 -6.76
C PHE A 236 17.80 12.40 -5.30
N PHE A 237 18.41 13.55 -5.01
CA PHE A 237 18.86 13.86 -3.66
C PHE A 237 17.70 14.08 -2.69
N ASN A 238 16.60 14.69 -3.16
CA ASN A 238 15.40 14.85 -2.36
C ASN A 238 14.84 13.49 -1.95
N TRP A 239 14.73 12.53 -2.89
CA TRP A 239 14.20 11.21 -2.57
C TRP A 239 15.09 10.41 -1.63
N MET A 240 16.42 10.50 -1.77
CA MET A 240 17.33 9.91 -0.78
C MET A 240 17.06 10.45 0.63
N ARG A 241 16.83 11.76 0.76
CA ARG A 241 16.50 12.37 2.05
C ARG A 241 15.13 11.92 2.54
N VAL A 242 14.09 11.88 1.69
CA VAL A 242 12.77 11.37 2.06
C VAL A 242 12.87 9.94 2.62
N VAL A 243 13.58 9.05 1.91
CA VAL A 243 13.77 7.67 2.36
C VAL A 243 14.47 7.62 3.71
N ARG A 244 15.51 8.43 3.93
CA ARG A 244 16.19 8.53 5.22
C ARG A 244 15.31 9.06 6.35
N GLU A 245 14.43 10.02 6.07
CA GLU A 245 13.53 10.57 7.09
C GLU A 245 12.34 9.64 7.39
N GLN A 246 11.96 8.77 6.45
CA GLN A 246 10.85 7.81 6.63
C GLN A 246 11.30 6.46 7.17
N LEU A 247 12.50 6.02 6.81
CA LEU A 247 13.10 4.79 7.28
C LEU A 247 14.27 5.14 8.19
N PRO A 248 14.26 4.76 9.49
CA PRO A 248 15.41 4.89 10.37
C PRO A 248 16.50 3.90 9.95
N LEU A 249 17.17 4.19 8.84
CA LEU A 249 18.22 3.37 8.27
C LEU A 249 19.48 3.56 9.11
N GLN A 250 19.74 2.60 10.00
CA GLN A 250 20.81 2.69 10.99
C GLN A 250 22.23 2.51 10.40
N ASN A 251 22.36 1.92 9.19
CA ASN A 251 23.65 1.54 8.62
C ASN A 251 23.91 2.08 7.20
N SER A 252 25.19 2.37 6.91
CA SER A 252 25.69 2.89 5.62
C SER A 252 25.41 1.95 4.43
N VAL A 253 25.28 0.64 4.67
CA VAL A 253 24.96 -0.36 3.66
C VAL A 253 23.56 -0.14 3.06
N HIS A 254 22.58 0.22 3.89
CA HIS A 254 21.21 0.49 3.41
C HIS A 254 21.16 1.70 2.48
N MET A 255 21.97 2.73 2.77
CA MET A 255 22.05 3.92 1.91
C MET A 255 22.65 3.62 0.54
N LYS A 256 23.64 2.71 0.46
CA LYS A 256 24.17 2.26 -0.84
C LYS A 256 23.10 1.58 -1.67
N ASN A 257 22.26 0.74 -1.06
CA ASN A 257 21.17 0.05 -1.76
C ASN A 257 20.09 1.04 -2.25
N VAL A 258 19.67 1.98 -1.39
CA VAL A 258 18.73 3.05 -1.77
C VAL A 258 19.28 3.89 -2.92
N MET A 259 20.57 4.24 -2.85
CA MET A 259 21.25 4.98 -3.91
C MET A 259 21.26 4.19 -5.24
N THR A 260 21.55 2.90 -5.21
CA THR A 260 21.52 2.03 -6.40
C THR A 260 20.13 1.99 -7.03
N ILE A 261 19.09 1.79 -6.21
CA ILE A 261 17.69 1.80 -6.66
C ILE A 261 17.36 3.14 -7.32
N LEU A 262 17.72 4.25 -6.69
CA LEU A 262 17.42 5.58 -7.22
C LEU A 262 18.17 5.92 -8.49
N LYS A 263 19.45 5.52 -8.59
CA LYS A 263 20.24 5.68 -9.81
C LYS A 263 19.54 4.93 -10.95
N TYR A 264 19.10 3.71 -10.68
CA TYR A 264 18.34 2.93 -11.65
C TYR A 264 17.04 3.61 -12.07
N GLN A 265 16.29 4.22 -11.15
CA GLN A 265 15.07 4.96 -11.46
C GLN A 265 15.31 6.26 -12.25
N CYS A 266 16.49 6.88 -12.11
CA CYS A 266 16.80 8.18 -12.73
C CYS A 266 17.65 8.09 -14.00
N ARG A 267 18.11 6.89 -14.38
CA ARG A 267 19.15 6.69 -15.42
C ARG A 267 18.81 7.20 -16.81
N THR A 268 17.52 7.35 -17.13
CA THR A 268 17.05 7.87 -18.43
C THR A 268 16.84 9.38 -18.43
N GLY A 269 17.23 10.08 -17.36
CA GLY A 269 16.96 11.51 -17.16
C GLY A 269 15.49 11.80 -16.79
N ARG A 270 14.64 10.78 -16.70
CA ARG A 270 13.24 10.88 -16.25
C ARG A 270 13.00 9.87 -15.13
N PRO A 271 12.19 10.18 -14.10
CA PRO A 271 11.85 9.22 -13.06
C PRO A 271 11.08 8.03 -13.65
N LEU A 272 11.68 6.84 -13.55
CA LEU A 272 11.07 5.57 -13.88
C LEU A 272 10.60 4.89 -12.58
N PRO A 273 9.30 4.94 -12.25
CA PRO A 273 8.80 4.25 -11.06
C PRO A 273 8.98 2.73 -11.23
N LEU A 274 9.17 2.01 -10.13
CA LEU A 274 9.21 0.55 -10.13
C LEU A 274 7.78 0.00 -10.18
N THR A 275 7.13 0.19 -11.32
CA THR A 275 5.75 -0.24 -11.59
C THR A 275 5.65 -0.74 -13.02
N ARG A 276 4.55 -1.40 -13.37
CA ARG A 276 4.24 -1.79 -14.76
C ARG A 276 4.43 -0.64 -15.75
N ASP A 277 3.91 0.54 -15.42
CA ASP A 277 4.00 1.70 -16.32
C ASP A 277 5.44 2.23 -16.44
N GLY A 278 6.23 2.14 -15.38
CA GLY A 278 7.65 2.51 -15.43
C GLY A 278 8.49 1.48 -16.18
N LEU A 279 8.17 0.18 -16.04
CA LEU A 279 8.78 -0.91 -16.80
C LEU A 279 8.49 -0.79 -18.29
N ALA A 280 7.23 -0.53 -18.67
CA ALA A 280 6.83 -0.37 -20.07
C ALA A 280 7.46 0.87 -20.74
N LYS A 281 7.74 1.93 -19.98
CA LYS A 281 8.40 3.15 -20.48
C LYS A 281 9.93 3.05 -20.49
N ASN A 282 10.47 1.92 -20.07
CA ASN A 282 11.89 1.75 -19.92
C ASN A 282 12.51 1.29 -21.25
N PRO A 283 13.33 2.13 -21.91
CA PRO A 283 13.87 1.81 -23.24
C PRO A 283 14.87 0.64 -23.21
N GLU A 284 15.44 0.37 -22.04
CA GLU A 284 16.38 -0.73 -21.82
C GLU A 284 15.67 -1.96 -21.25
N ARG A 285 14.38 -2.16 -21.49
CA ARG A 285 13.67 -3.36 -21.01
C ARG A 285 13.10 -4.14 -22.18
N SER A 286 13.16 -5.45 -22.03
CA SER A 286 12.87 -6.37 -23.12
C SER A 286 11.37 -6.55 -23.23
N PRO A 287 10.83 -6.74 -24.44
CA PRO A 287 9.44 -7.14 -24.62
C PRO A 287 9.07 -8.36 -23.78
N LEU A 288 9.97 -9.35 -23.67
CA LEU A 288 9.75 -10.55 -22.84
C LEU A 288 9.71 -10.22 -21.34
N GLU A 289 10.52 -9.27 -20.89
CA GLU A 289 10.52 -8.83 -19.49
C GLU A 289 9.22 -8.08 -19.15
N ILE A 290 8.75 -7.21 -20.05
CA ILE A 290 7.48 -6.50 -19.92
C ILE A 290 6.31 -7.50 -19.93
N LEU A 291 6.36 -8.47 -20.85
CA LEU A 291 5.37 -9.54 -20.99
C LEU A 291 5.23 -10.38 -19.71
N SER A 292 6.36 -10.72 -19.09
CA SER A 292 6.44 -11.63 -17.95
C SER A 292 6.11 -10.98 -16.60
N PHE A 293 6.09 -9.65 -16.54
CA PHE A 293 5.83 -8.93 -15.29
C PHE A 293 4.34 -8.90 -14.93
N GLU A 294 3.52 -8.25 -15.77
CA GLU A 294 2.07 -8.11 -15.56
C GLU A 294 1.34 -7.89 -16.89
N ALA A 295 0.01 -8.04 -16.89
CA ALA A 295 -0.86 -7.76 -18.05
C ALA A 295 -0.53 -8.58 -19.31
N TRP A 296 -0.16 -9.85 -19.10
CA TRP A 296 0.22 -10.83 -20.13
C TRP A 296 -0.58 -10.73 -21.43
N LYS A 297 -1.92 -10.87 -21.37
CA LYS A 297 -2.77 -10.87 -22.58
C LYS A 297 -2.61 -9.61 -23.43
N ARG A 298 -2.55 -8.45 -22.77
CA ARG A 298 -2.37 -7.15 -23.43
C ARG A 298 -0.98 -7.06 -24.05
N ASN A 299 0.05 -7.44 -23.30
CA ASN A 299 1.43 -7.35 -23.77
C ASN A 299 1.72 -8.37 -24.88
N CYS A 300 1.12 -9.57 -24.84
CA CYS A 300 1.13 -10.54 -25.94
C CYS A 300 0.52 -9.95 -27.21
N ALA A 301 -0.66 -9.33 -27.10
CA ALA A 301 -1.31 -8.71 -28.25
C ALA A 301 -0.43 -7.61 -28.87
N HIS A 302 0.18 -6.76 -28.04
CA HIS A 302 1.14 -5.75 -28.52
C HIS A 302 2.37 -6.38 -29.20
N MET A 303 2.96 -7.42 -28.61
CA MET A 303 4.10 -8.12 -29.21
C MET A 303 3.76 -8.80 -30.54
N CYS A 304 2.56 -9.37 -30.68
CA CYS A 304 2.12 -9.96 -31.94
C CYS A 304 1.95 -8.91 -33.06
N ILE A 305 1.56 -7.69 -32.69
CA ILE A 305 1.39 -6.57 -33.62
C ILE A 305 2.74 -5.97 -34.02
N GLU A 306 3.60 -5.70 -33.04
CA GLU A 306 4.90 -5.04 -33.29
C GLU A 306 5.96 -6.00 -33.83
N ALA A 307 5.77 -7.31 -33.63
CA ALA A 307 6.70 -8.39 -33.99
C ALA A 307 8.18 -8.06 -33.69
N PRO A 308 8.53 -7.57 -32.49
CA PRO A 308 9.87 -7.09 -32.21
C PRO A 308 10.89 -8.25 -32.23
N SER A 309 12.04 -8.04 -32.87
CA SER A 309 13.14 -9.00 -32.79
C SER A 309 13.68 -9.06 -31.36
N VAL A 310 13.57 -10.21 -30.70
CA VAL A 310 14.09 -10.39 -29.34
C VAL A 310 15.54 -10.88 -29.40
N GLN A 311 16.46 -10.05 -28.93
CA GLN A 311 17.85 -10.46 -28.72
C GLN A 311 18.01 -11.06 -27.33
N VAL A 312 18.58 -12.26 -27.24
CA VAL A 312 18.81 -12.95 -25.97
C VAL A 312 20.06 -12.37 -25.30
N ARG A 313 19.86 -11.41 -24.39
CA ARG A 313 20.98 -10.71 -23.72
C ARG A 313 20.86 -10.72 -22.20
N ARG A 314 19.66 -10.47 -21.67
CA ARG A 314 19.37 -10.34 -20.25
C ARG A 314 18.89 -11.66 -19.67
N SER A 315 18.87 -11.71 -18.35
CA SER A 315 18.52 -12.90 -17.58
C SER A 315 17.11 -13.39 -17.90
N THR A 316 16.13 -12.50 -18.09
CA THR A 316 14.76 -12.92 -18.46
C THR A 316 14.72 -13.62 -19.81
N GLU A 317 15.32 -13.07 -20.88
CA GLU A 317 15.34 -13.76 -22.17
C GLU A 317 16.08 -15.10 -22.08
N LYS A 318 17.22 -15.12 -21.39
CA LYS A 318 18.01 -16.34 -21.20
C LYS A 318 17.21 -17.43 -20.49
N MET A 319 16.41 -17.08 -19.49
CA MET A 319 15.50 -18.02 -18.82
C MET A 319 14.45 -18.57 -19.79
N PHE A 320 13.83 -17.72 -20.60
CA PHE A 320 12.85 -18.14 -21.61
C PHE A 320 13.43 -19.08 -22.66
N PHE A 321 14.68 -18.87 -23.07
CA PHE A 321 15.34 -19.66 -24.10
C PHE A 321 16.25 -20.76 -23.54
N GLY A 322 16.25 -21.00 -22.23
CA GLY A 322 17.08 -22.04 -21.59
C GLY A 322 18.59 -21.82 -21.70
N GLN A 323 19.05 -20.57 -21.78
CA GLN A 323 20.46 -20.20 -21.84
C GLN A 323 21.04 -19.87 -20.46
N GLN A 324 22.35 -20.09 -20.30
CA GLN A 324 23.05 -19.74 -19.06
C GLN A 324 23.02 -18.23 -18.80
N PHE A 325 22.73 -17.84 -17.55
CA PHE A 325 22.76 -16.45 -17.07
C PHE A 325 24.14 -15.79 -17.23
N ARG A 326 24.19 -14.46 -17.26
CA ARG A 326 25.47 -13.70 -17.32
C ARG A 326 25.95 -13.28 -15.93
N GLU A 327 25.13 -13.52 -14.91
CA GLU A 327 25.37 -13.20 -13.52
C GLU A 327 26.03 -14.38 -12.81
N GLY A 328 26.95 -14.11 -11.90
CA GLY A 328 27.61 -15.14 -11.09
C GLY A 328 28.51 -16.06 -11.91
N THR A 329 28.22 -17.36 -11.91
CA THR A 329 29.06 -18.41 -12.53
C THR A 329 28.99 -18.45 -14.06
N GLY A 330 28.09 -17.68 -14.68
CA GLY A 330 27.99 -17.53 -16.13
C GLY A 330 28.48 -16.18 -16.65
N TYR A 331 29.31 -15.48 -15.87
CA TYR A 331 29.95 -14.21 -16.25
C TYR A 331 30.76 -14.32 -17.56
N ASP A 332 31.33 -13.22 -18.07
CA ASP A 332 32.09 -13.17 -19.35
C ASP A 332 33.42 -13.98 -19.32
N PHE A 333 33.32 -15.26 -18.99
CA PHE A 333 34.35 -16.27 -19.09
C PHE A 333 33.71 -17.57 -19.59
N CYS A 334 34.49 -18.34 -20.33
CA CYS A 334 34.10 -19.68 -20.78
C CYS A 334 35.20 -20.64 -20.33
N LEU A 335 34.81 -21.80 -19.81
CA LEU A 335 35.75 -22.88 -19.54
C LEU A 335 36.02 -23.57 -20.87
N MET A 336 37.25 -23.54 -21.36
CA MET A 336 37.63 -24.29 -22.53
C MET A 336 37.85 -25.76 -22.15
N ASN A 337 37.34 -26.68 -22.97
CA ASN A 337 37.67 -28.10 -22.82
C ASN A 337 39.18 -28.29 -23.04
N LYS A 338 39.79 -29.09 -22.16
CA LYS A 338 41.21 -29.47 -22.27
C LYS A 338 41.46 -30.40 -23.43
#